data_AF-A0A1W2AQQ5-F1
#
_entry.id   AF-A0A1W2AQQ5-F1
#
_cell.length_a   1.000
_cell.length_b   1.000
_cell.length_c   1.000
_cell.angle_alpha   90.00
_cell.angle_beta   90.00
_cell.angle_gamma   90.00
#
_symmetry.space_group_name_H-M   'P 1'
#
loop_
_entity.id
_entity.type
_entity.pdbx_description
1 polymer ?
#
loop_
_entity_poly.entity_id
_entity_poly.type
_entity_poly.pdbx_seq_one_letter_code
_entity_poly.pdbx_strand_id
1 'polypeptide(L)'
;MLNNLLKVWDKIILGLSELAKACKAIPHKCFAIVAVFDACCAIVAFLGEDKLKDVKIIKADIYDTIASFWPAFSDGLLTPTGKSVIIFISIAVFLMWALKILYRQPALLIAHSTMGHNLSILDANFKKSFYAKRVEIGYRIQSQNASKAEIIQAIKTQDETFANIKKTNWRSIIFYYGVAHTPFTFRLGHQFGQTCRIRLLHRFRVTEDAQEFKELPCHDDNKAAWVNCIQPDNNRQSNELLVAIATTYPIKDEDLRTIDPDNAMHIYKVEIDRKDYDFFSSYNKIRSYADRIAEDIRLLVKEKGIRTIHLAISSSVPFTFYLAQQMSTQQYPSIIVYQYEPGRYTWGIDIRETDHTKAVIRCEVKEGV
;
A
#
# COMPACT_ATOMS: atom_id res chain seq x y z
N MET A 1 -6.66 24.96 16.11
CA MET A 1 -6.11 25.82 15.04
C MET A 1 -5.26 25.03 14.03
N LEU A 2 -4.29 24.22 14.47
CA LEU A 2 -3.42 23.39 13.61
C LEU A 2 -4.18 22.45 12.64
N ASN A 3 -5.24 21.78 13.12
CA ASN A 3 -6.04 20.87 12.27
C ASN A 3 -6.78 21.56 11.12
N ASN A 4 -7.15 22.84 11.25
CA ASN A 4 -7.85 23.56 10.17
C ASN A 4 -6.87 24.02 9.08
N LEU A 5 -5.68 24.47 9.48
CA LEU A 5 -4.58 24.77 8.55
C LEU A 5 -4.17 23.52 7.76
N LEU A 6 -3.98 22.38 8.43
CA LEU A 6 -3.64 21.12 7.76
C LEU A 6 -4.69 20.67 6.75
N LYS A 7 -5.99 20.85 7.04
CA LYS A 7 -7.07 20.55 6.10
C LYS A 7 -7.06 21.45 4.86
N VAL A 8 -6.72 22.73 5.01
CA VAL A 8 -6.60 23.67 3.87
C VAL A 8 -5.40 23.28 3.00
N TRP A 9 -4.26 22.99 3.63
CA TRP A 9 -3.09 22.48 2.91
C TRP A 9 -3.37 21.19 2.17
N ASP A 10 -4.11 20.25 2.76
CA ASP A 10 -4.48 19.00 2.10
C ASP A 10 -5.37 19.25 0.87
N LYS A 11 -6.34 20.17 0.95
CA LYS A 11 -7.14 20.57 -0.22
C LYS A 11 -6.30 21.18 -1.34
N ILE A 12 -5.34 22.05 -1.00
CA ILE A 12 -4.44 22.66 -1.99
C ILE A 12 -3.57 21.58 -2.65
N ILE A 13 -3.03 20.66 -1.86
CA ILE A 13 -2.17 19.57 -2.35
C ILE A 13 -2.98 18.59 -3.21
N LEU A 14 -4.22 18.28 -2.83
CA LEU A 14 -5.16 17.51 -3.64
C LEU A 14 -5.45 18.22 -4.97
N GLY A 15 -5.73 19.53 -4.95
CA GLY A 15 -5.95 20.31 -6.17
C GLY A 15 -4.73 20.32 -7.11
N LEU A 16 -3.54 20.55 -6.55
CA LEU A 16 -2.27 20.46 -7.30
C LEU A 16 -2.01 19.05 -7.83
N SER A 17 -2.39 18.01 -7.07
CA SER A 17 -2.25 16.62 -7.47
C SER A 17 -3.15 16.28 -8.65
N GLU A 18 -4.42 16.70 -8.62
CA GLU A 18 -5.34 16.51 -9.74
C GLU A 18 -4.91 17.31 -10.98
N LEU A 19 -4.46 18.55 -10.80
CA LEU A 19 -3.90 19.34 -11.90
C LEU A 19 -2.66 18.68 -12.51
N ALA A 20 -1.72 18.22 -11.67
CA ALA A 20 -0.53 17.52 -12.13
C ALA A 20 -0.87 16.19 -12.81
N LYS A 21 -1.88 15.45 -12.34
CA LYS A 21 -2.40 14.25 -13.03
C LYS A 21 -2.93 14.61 -14.42
N ALA A 22 -3.73 15.67 -14.53
CA ALA A 22 -4.24 16.16 -15.81
C ALA A 22 -3.08 16.53 -16.75
N CYS A 23 -2.08 17.29 -16.28
CA CYS A 23 -0.88 17.62 -17.05
C CYS A 23 -0.09 16.37 -17.48
N LYS A 24 0.00 15.35 -16.61
CA LYS A 24 0.67 14.08 -16.92
C LYS A 24 -0.07 13.25 -17.95
N ALA A 25 -1.40 13.29 -17.96
CA ALA A 25 -2.25 12.58 -18.92
C ALA A 25 -2.12 13.12 -20.36
N ILE A 26 -1.73 14.39 -20.55
CA ILE A 26 -1.49 14.97 -21.87
C ILE A 26 -0.32 14.23 -22.56
N PRO A 27 -0.51 13.66 -23.77
CA PRO A 27 0.58 12.99 -24.49
C PRO A 27 1.78 13.94 -24.71
N HIS A 28 3.01 13.43 -24.56
CA HIS A 28 4.22 14.23 -24.71
C HIS A 28 4.29 14.94 -26.07
N LYS A 29 3.85 14.29 -27.15
CA LYS A 29 3.80 14.88 -28.49
C LYS A 29 2.87 16.08 -28.57
N CYS A 30 1.66 15.97 -28.01
CA CYS A 30 0.69 17.07 -27.98
C CYS A 30 1.22 18.26 -27.19
N PHE A 31 1.81 18.01 -26.01
CA PHE A 31 2.41 19.07 -25.20
C PHE A 31 3.58 19.76 -25.93
N ALA A 32 4.45 18.98 -26.57
CA ALA A 32 5.57 19.52 -27.34
C ALA A 32 5.09 20.41 -28.50
N ILE A 33 4.05 20.01 -29.22
CA ILE A 33 3.46 20.83 -30.30
C ILE A 33 2.94 22.16 -29.75
N VAL A 34 2.19 22.14 -28.65
CA VAL A 34 1.66 23.36 -28.02
C VAL A 34 2.79 24.28 -27.54
N ALA A 35 3.83 23.72 -26.91
CA ALA A 35 4.97 24.50 -26.43
C ALA A 35 5.79 25.10 -27.59
N VAL A 36 5.96 24.37 -28.69
CA VAL A 36 6.63 24.88 -29.90
C VAL A 36 5.81 26.00 -30.53
N PHE A 37 4.49 25.82 -30.66
CA PHE A 37 3.60 26.85 -31.19
C PHE A 37 3.59 28.12 -30.33
N ASP A 38 3.51 27.96 -29.00
CA ASP A 38 3.59 29.08 -28.06
C ASP A 38 4.92 29.84 -28.18
N ALA A 39 6.04 29.12 -28.33
CA ALA A 39 7.34 29.73 -28.59
C ALA A 39 7.39 30.50 -29.93
N CYS A 40 6.78 29.98 -31.00
CA CYS A 40 6.65 30.72 -32.26
C CYS A 40 5.86 32.03 -32.05
N CYS A 41 4.71 31.96 -31.39
CA CYS A 41 3.88 33.12 -31.12
C CYS A 41 4.61 34.18 -30.27
N ALA A 42 5.40 33.74 -29.28
CA ALA A 42 6.24 34.63 -28.48
C ALA A 42 7.33 35.30 -29.32
N ILE A 43 8.02 34.56 -30.18
CA ILE A 43 9.03 35.12 -31.10
C ILE A 43 8.38 36.18 -32.00
N VAL A 44 7.25 35.87 -32.63
CA VAL A 44 6.56 36.81 -33.52
C VAL A 44 6.10 38.05 -32.75
N ALA A 45 5.47 37.87 -31.58
CA ALA A 45 4.95 38.98 -30.79
C ALA A 45 6.06 39.97 -30.36
N PHE A 46 7.26 39.48 -30.00
CA PHE A 46 8.33 40.32 -29.44
C PHE A 46 9.44 40.69 -30.43
N LEU A 47 9.73 39.84 -31.42
CA LEU A 47 10.86 39.97 -32.34
C LEU A 47 10.42 40.16 -33.80
N GLY A 48 9.13 39.98 -34.10
CA GLY A 48 8.59 40.05 -35.46
C GLY A 48 8.68 38.72 -36.22
N GLU A 49 7.89 38.59 -37.27
CA GLU A 49 7.75 37.37 -38.07
C GLU A 49 9.05 36.96 -38.77
N ASP A 50 9.82 37.94 -39.27
CA ASP A 50 11.09 37.69 -39.96
C ASP A 50 12.11 36.95 -39.10
N LYS A 51 12.05 37.17 -37.77
CA LYS A 51 12.95 36.51 -36.81
C LYS A 51 12.61 35.07 -36.52
N LEU A 52 11.42 34.60 -36.89
CA LEU A 52 11.06 33.19 -36.72
C LEU A 52 11.91 32.28 -37.64
N LYS A 53 12.23 32.75 -38.85
CA LYS A 53 13.04 32.01 -39.85
C LYS A 53 14.50 31.84 -39.43
N ASP A 54 14.99 32.72 -38.55
CA ASP A 54 16.37 32.67 -38.03
C ASP A 54 16.55 31.59 -36.95
N VAL A 55 15.47 31.08 -36.34
CA VAL A 55 15.53 30.12 -35.22
C VAL A 55 15.51 28.68 -35.72
N LYS A 56 16.71 28.12 -35.96
CA LYS A 56 16.92 26.75 -36.49
C LYS A 56 16.24 25.60 -35.71
N ILE A 57 15.89 25.82 -34.44
CA ILE A 57 15.37 24.79 -33.53
C ILE A 57 13.84 24.62 -33.68
N ILE A 58 13.15 25.61 -34.24
CA ILE A 58 11.69 25.67 -34.29
C ILE A 58 11.25 25.49 -35.73
N LYS A 59 10.43 24.47 -36.01
CA LYS A 59 9.79 24.31 -37.31
C LYS A 59 8.67 25.34 -37.44
N ALA A 60 8.92 26.41 -38.20
CA ALA A 60 7.96 27.49 -38.46
C ALA A 60 6.67 27.00 -39.15
N ASP A 61 6.71 25.83 -39.81
CA ASP A 61 5.60 25.23 -40.57
C ASP A 61 4.25 25.25 -39.81
N ILE A 62 4.27 25.04 -38.49
CA ILE A 62 3.05 25.03 -37.67
C ILE A 62 2.46 26.45 -37.52
N TYR A 63 3.32 27.44 -37.33
CA TYR A 63 2.91 28.85 -37.24
C TYR A 63 2.43 29.36 -38.60
N ASP A 64 3.20 29.10 -39.66
CA ASP A 64 2.91 29.55 -41.03
C ASP A 64 1.55 29.02 -41.51
N THR A 65 1.24 27.77 -41.18
CA THR A 65 -0.07 27.17 -41.47
C THR A 65 -1.19 27.99 -40.81
N ILE A 66 -1.09 28.29 -39.51
CA ILE A 66 -2.14 29.01 -38.77
C ILE A 66 -2.25 30.46 -39.23
N ALA A 67 -1.13 31.14 -39.47
CA ALA A 67 -1.10 32.51 -39.97
C ALA A 67 -1.77 32.62 -41.36
N SER A 68 -1.59 31.62 -42.23
CA SER A 68 -2.23 31.59 -43.55
C SER A 68 -3.76 31.44 -43.48
N PHE A 69 -4.26 30.69 -42.50
CA PHE A 69 -5.71 30.51 -42.27
C PHE A 69 -6.35 31.67 -41.52
N TRP A 70 -5.58 32.41 -40.70
CA TRP A 70 -6.07 33.53 -39.91
C TRP A 70 -5.06 34.69 -39.83
N PRO A 71 -4.93 35.53 -40.88
CA PRO A 71 -3.96 36.62 -40.90
C PRO A 71 -4.13 37.63 -39.75
N ALA A 72 -5.39 37.94 -39.40
CA ALA A 72 -5.71 38.85 -38.28
C ALA A 72 -5.22 38.36 -36.90
N PHE A 73 -4.92 37.06 -36.75
CA PHE A 73 -4.30 36.53 -35.54
C PHE A 73 -2.87 37.05 -35.39
N SER A 74 -2.07 37.02 -36.46
CA SER A 74 -0.69 37.51 -36.47
C SER A 74 -0.60 39.00 -36.17
N ASP A 75 -1.47 39.80 -36.79
CA ASP A 75 -1.57 41.23 -36.50
C ASP A 75 -1.95 41.49 -35.04
N GLY A 76 -2.87 40.68 -34.50
CA GLY A 76 -3.28 40.72 -33.11
C GLY A 76 -2.14 40.47 -32.12
N LEU A 77 -1.20 39.56 -32.43
CA LEU A 77 -0.05 39.23 -31.59
C LEU A 77 0.90 40.42 -31.38
N LEU A 78 1.03 41.29 -32.38
CA LEU A 78 1.93 42.45 -32.32
C LEU A 78 1.41 43.58 -31.43
N THR A 79 0.10 43.58 -31.14
CA THR A 79 -0.53 44.57 -30.25
C THR A 79 -0.08 44.40 -28.79
N PRO A 80 -0.10 45.46 -27.95
CA PRO A 80 0.21 45.35 -26.52
C PRO A 80 -0.67 44.32 -25.79
N THR A 81 -1.93 44.21 -26.19
CA THR A 81 -2.87 43.22 -25.66
C THR A 81 -2.46 41.80 -26.06
N GLY A 82 -2.12 41.57 -27.34
CA GLY A 82 -1.64 40.27 -27.82
C GLY A 82 -0.37 39.81 -27.12
N LYS A 83 0.61 40.70 -26.95
CA LYS A 83 1.84 40.44 -26.18
C LYS A 83 1.54 40.00 -24.75
N SER A 84 0.62 40.68 -24.08
CA SER A 84 0.22 40.35 -22.71
C SER A 84 -0.43 38.95 -22.64
N VAL A 85 -1.33 38.64 -23.58
CA VAL A 85 -1.98 37.32 -23.67
C VAL A 85 -0.95 36.21 -23.88
N ILE A 86 0.01 36.39 -24.79
CA ILE A 86 1.07 35.40 -25.02
C ILE A 86 1.93 35.20 -23.77
N ILE A 87 2.30 36.25 -23.05
CA ILE A 87 3.03 36.08 -21.78
C ILE A 87 2.24 35.18 -20.81
N PHE A 88 0.93 35.42 -20.65
CA PHE A 88 0.10 34.57 -19.78
C PHE A 88 0.04 33.12 -20.26
N ILE A 89 -0.10 32.89 -21.57
CA ILE A 89 -0.13 31.54 -22.15
C ILE A 89 1.23 30.85 -21.95
N SER A 90 2.34 31.52 -22.24
CA SER A 90 3.69 30.97 -22.04
C SER A 90 3.97 30.64 -20.58
N ILE A 91 3.55 31.49 -19.64
CA ILE A 91 3.63 31.20 -18.20
C ILE A 91 2.79 29.96 -17.88
N ALA A 92 1.56 29.85 -18.38
CA ALA A 92 0.71 28.70 -18.14
C ALA A 92 1.30 27.40 -18.72
N VAL A 93 1.82 27.44 -19.95
CA VAL A 93 2.52 26.30 -20.59
C VAL A 93 3.74 25.90 -19.78
N PHE A 94 4.56 26.85 -19.35
CA PHE A 94 5.72 26.59 -18.51
C PHE A 94 5.33 25.97 -17.16
N LEU A 95 4.30 26.48 -16.49
CA LEU A 95 3.79 25.92 -15.24
C LEU A 95 3.26 24.50 -15.43
N MET A 96 2.53 24.22 -16.51
CA MET A 96 2.07 22.87 -16.83
C MET A 96 3.25 21.91 -17.10
N TRP A 97 4.28 22.37 -17.82
CA TRP A 97 5.50 21.61 -18.05
C TRP A 97 6.22 21.30 -16.74
N ALA A 98 6.40 22.30 -15.89
CA ALA A 98 7.03 22.17 -14.58
C ALA A 98 6.25 21.19 -13.68
N LEU A 99 4.91 21.29 -13.66
CA LEU A 99 4.07 20.32 -12.95
C LEU A 99 4.21 18.91 -13.52
N LYS A 100 4.27 18.75 -14.85
CA LYS A 100 4.41 17.43 -15.48
C LYS A 100 5.71 16.73 -15.08
N ILE A 101 6.82 17.47 -15.01
CA ILE A 101 8.17 16.91 -14.78
C ILE A 101 8.54 16.87 -13.29
N LEU A 102 8.28 17.96 -12.57
CA LEU A 102 8.80 18.15 -11.21
C LEU A 102 7.81 17.68 -10.15
N TYR A 103 6.50 17.74 -10.42
CA TYR A 103 5.51 17.39 -9.40
C TYR A 103 5.53 15.89 -9.12
N ARG A 104 5.73 15.56 -7.85
CA ARG A 104 5.58 14.22 -7.28
C ARG A 104 4.57 14.28 -6.15
N GLN A 105 3.67 13.32 -6.10
CA GLN A 105 2.63 13.31 -5.09
C GLN A 105 3.23 13.03 -3.71
N PRO A 106 2.98 13.87 -2.68
CA PRO A 106 3.46 13.58 -1.35
C PRO A 106 2.77 12.33 -0.80
N ALA A 107 3.55 11.38 -0.30
CA ALA A 107 3.04 10.15 0.29
C ALA A 107 3.75 9.80 1.59
N LEU A 108 3.06 9.11 2.50
CA LEU A 108 3.69 8.47 3.65
C LEU A 108 4.08 7.06 3.22
N LEU A 109 5.32 6.67 3.49
CA LEU A 109 5.82 5.33 3.19
C LEU A 109 6.22 4.65 4.49
N ILE A 110 5.45 3.64 4.89
CA ILE A 110 5.67 2.86 6.12
C ILE A 110 6.51 1.64 5.75
N ALA A 111 7.73 1.59 6.26
CA ALA A 111 8.66 0.47 6.09
C ALA A 111 8.68 -0.38 7.37
N HIS A 112 8.17 -1.60 7.30
CA HIS A 112 8.02 -2.47 8.48
C HIS A 112 9.10 -3.55 8.51
N SER A 113 10.02 -3.48 9.47
CA SER A 113 11.06 -4.50 9.65
C SER A 113 11.16 -4.92 11.10
N THR A 114 10.86 -6.19 11.36
CA THR A 114 11.17 -6.83 12.65
C THR A 114 12.16 -7.98 12.50
N MET A 115 12.41 -8.44 11.27
CA MET A 115 13.38 -9.49 10.93
C MET A 115 14.75 -8.95 10.48
N GLY A 116 14.92 -7.62 10.40
CA GLY A 116 16.22 -7.00 10.09
C GLY A 116 16.61 -7.01 8.60
N HIS A 117 15.65 -7.23 7.70
CA HIS A 117 15.91 -7.13 6.26
C HIS A 117 16.11 -5.67 5.82
N ASN A 118 16.92 -5.50 4.77
CA ASN A 118 17.08 -4.22 4.09
C ASN A 118 15.84 -3.91 3.23
N LEU A 119 15.19 -2.80 3.53
CA LEU A 119 13.99 -2.31 2.85
C LEU A 119 14.28 -1.10 1.94
N SER A 120 15.52 -0.91 1.46
CA SER A 120 15.88 0.31 0.71
C SER A 120 15.46 0.30 -0.77
N ILE A 121 15.19 -0.86 -1.35
CA ILE A 121 15.01 -1.02 -2.80
C ILE A 121 13.53 -0.91 -3.16
N LEU A 122 13.15 0.25 -3.71
CA LEU A 122 11.82 0.56 -4.23
C LEU A 122 11.88 0.77 -5.74
N ASP A 123 10.78 0.42 -6.40
CA ASP A 123 10.55 0.63 -7.82
C ASP A 123 10.91 2.05 -8.33
N ALA A 124 11.58 2.11 -9.48
CA ALA A 124 11.96 3.38 -10.08
C ALA A 124 10.76 4.27 -10.43
N ASN A 125 9.64 3.70 -10.86
CA ASN A 125 8.42 4.46 -11.18
C ASN A 125 7.73 4.96 -9.92
N PHE A 126 7.82 4.23 -8.80
CA PHE A 126 7.40 4.73 -7.50
C PHE A 126 8.15 6.02 -7.13
N LYS A 127 9.49 6.01 -7.24
CA LYS A 127 10.35 7.18 -6.93
C LYS A 127 10.09 8.39 -7.85
N LYS A 128 9.69 8.15 -9.10
CA LYS A 128 9.29 9.18 -10.05
C LYS A 128 7.90 9.76 -9.77
N SER A 129 6.99 8.94 -9.23
CA SER A 129 5.60 9.32 -8.99
C SER A 129 5.38 10.02 -7.65
N PHE A 130 6.16 9.66 -6.62
CA PHE A 130 5.91 10.08 -5.24
C PHE A 130 7.10 10.77 -4.58
N TYR A 131 6.79 11.77 -3.75
CA TYR A 131 7.68 12.29 -2.71
C TYR A 131 7.32 11.63 -1.38
N ALA A 132 8.00 10.53 -1.08
CA ALA A 132 7.69 9.68 0.06
C ALA A 132 8.42 10.14 1.33
N LYS A 133 7.67 10.53 2.38
CA LYS A 133 8.22 10.60 3.74
C LYS A 133 8.25 9.17 4.28
N ARG A 134 9.45 8.61 4.41
CA ARG A 134 9.64 7.27 4.99
C ARG A 134 9.51 7.34 6.51
N VAL A 135 8.75 6.39 7.06
CA VAL A 135 8.69 6.10 8.50
C VAL A 135 8.98 4.62 8.66
N GLU A 136 9.97 4.30 9.50
CA GLU A 136 10.25 2.93 9.86
C GLU A 136 9.40 2.54 11.05
N ILE A 137 8.81 1.36 10.99
CA ILE A 137 8.01 0.81 12.07
C ILE A 137 8.51 -0.59 12.38
N GLY A 138 8.52 -0.92 13.67
CA GLY A 138 9.03 -2.19 14.17
C GLY A 138 10.33 -2.03 14.95
N TYR A 139 10.58 -3.03 15.77
CA TYR A 139 11.81 -3.21 16.53
C TYR A 139 12.41 -4.54 16.07
N ARG A 140 13.72 -4.55 15.80
CA ARG A 140 14.40 -5.77 15.37
C ARG A 140 14.42 -6.75 16.52
N ILE A 141 13.87 -7.94 16.29
CA ILE A 141 13.92 -9.06 17.23
C ILE A 141 14.60 -10.24 16.55
N GLN A 142 14.99 -11.24 17.35
CA GLN A 142 15.49 -12.49 16.80
C GLN A 142 14.42 -13.15 15.91
N SER A 143 14.86 -13.69 14.78
CA SER A 143 13.95 -14.35 13.82
C SER A 143 13.42 -15.69 14.33
N GLN A 144 14.08 -16.27 15.33
CA GLN A 144 13.70 -17.48 16.03
C GLN A 144 13.96 -17.27 17.52
N ASN A 145 13.16 -17.90 18.39
CA ASN A 145 13.30 -17.85 19.84
C ASN A 145 13.36 -16.42 20.42
N ALA A 146 12.65 -15.47 19.81
CA ALA A 146 12.57 -14.11 20.34
C ALA A 146 12.11 -14.14 21.81
N SER A 147 12.81 -13.42 22.68
CA SER A 147 12.48 -13.36 24.11
C SER A 147 11.20 -12.57 24.37
N LYS A 148 10.55 -12.80 25.52
CA LYS A 148 9.28 -12.11 25.83
C LYS A 148 9.50 -10.60 25.92
N ALA A 149 10.63 -10.17 26.47
CA ALA A 149 11.01 -8.77 26.57
C ALA A 149 11.19 -8.11 25.19
N GLU A 150 11.83 -8.79 24.24
CA GLU A 150 11.97 -8.30 22.87
C GLU A 150 10.62 -8.12 22.17
N ILE A 151 9.71 -9.10 22.32
CA ILE A 151 8.37 -9.03 21.73
C ILE A 151 7.59 -7.85 22.35
N ILE A 152 7.62 -7.69 23.67
CA ILE A 152 6.97 -6.56 24.38
C ILE A 152 7.52 -5.22 23.86
N GLN A 153 8.85 -5.10 23.73
CA GLN A 153 9.49 -3.88 23.24
C GLN A 153 9.12 -3.58 21.79
N ALA A 154 8.96 -4.61 20.95
CA ALA A 154 8.51 -4.48 19.58
C ALA A 154 7.06 -4.02 19.47
N ILE A 155 6.15 -4.58 20.29
CA ILE A 155 4.75 -4.11 20.38
C ILE A 155 4.72 -2.62 20.76
N LYS A 156 5.44 -2.26 21.83
CA LYS A 156 5.50 -0.88 22.32
C LYS A 156 5.98 0.08 21.24
N THR A 157 7.08 -0.27 20.57
CA THR A 157 7.69 0.57 19.53
C THR A 157 6.76 0.74 18.33
N GLN A 158 6.08 -0.34 17.91
CA GLN A 158 5.07 -0.27 16.85
C GLN A 158 3.91 0.65 17.25
N ASP A 159 3.34 0.47 18.44
CA ASP A 159 2.17 1.21 18.90
C ASP A 159 2.46 2.70 19.09
N GLU A 160 3.64 3.05 19.63
CA GLU A 160 4.11 4.43 19.75
C GLU A 160 4.33 5.09 18.38
N THR A 161 4.95 4.36 17.44
CA THR A 161 5.16 4.84 16.06
C THR A 161 3.82 5.05 15.35
N PHE A 162 2.89 4.11 15.48
CA PHE A 162 1.55 4.23 14.93
C PHE A 162 0.78 5.42 15.52
N ALA A 163 0.84 5.61 16.84
CA ALA A 163 0.23 6.76 17.50
C ALA A 163 0.81 8.09 16.99
N ASN A 164 2.12 8.14 16.74
CA ASN A 164 2.77 9.31 16.15
C ASN A 164 2.33 9.55 14.71
N ILE A 165 2.23 8.50 13.89
CA ILE A 165 1.68 8.58 12.52
C ILE A 165 0.26 9.15 12.57
N LYS A 166 -0.60 8.62 13.44
CA LYS A 166 -1.99 9.07 13.56
C LYS A 166 -2.11 10.55 13.97
N LYS A 167 -1.19 11.04 14.81
CA LYS A 167 -1.16 12.44 15.27
C LYS A 167 -0.58 13.41 14.25
N THR A 168 0.45 13.00 13.50
CA THR A 168 1.29 13.92 12.70
C THR A 168 1.12 13.74 11.20
N ASN A 169 0.54 12.63 10.74
CA ASN A 169 0.39 12.37 9.33
C ASN A 169 -0.78 13.17 8.75
N TRP A 170 -0.42 14.16 7.94
CA TRP A 170 -1.37 14.94 7.14
C TRP A 170 -1.53 14.38 5.72
N ARG A 171 -0.77 13.35 5.32
CA ARG A 171 -0.75 12.86 3.94
C ARG A 171 -1.91 11.89 3.70
N SER A 172 -2.68 12.16 2.65
CA SER A 172 -3.81 11.34 2.20
C SER A 172 -3.40 10.01 1.57
N ILE A 173 -2.20 9.92 1.00
CA ILE A 173 -1.66 8.70 0.39
C ILE A 173 -0.68 8.03 1.35
N ILE A 174 -1.01 6.80 1.76
CA ILE A 174 -0.17 5.98 2.65
C ILE A 174 0.16 4.68 1.93
N PHE A 175 1.46 4.36 1.92
CA PHE A 175 2.00 3.10 1.43
C PHE A 175 2.54 2.26 2.57
N TYR A 176 2.39 0.95 2.48
CA TYR A 176 2.93 -0.03 3.42
C TYR A 176 3.70 -1.13 2.70
N TYR A 177 4.85 -1.49 3.25
CA TYR A 177 5.67 -2.61 2.81
C TYR A 177 6.60 -3.05 3.93
N GLY A 178 7.13 -4.27 3.85
CA GLY A 178 8.05 -4.74 4.88
C GLY A 178 8.35 -6.22 4.86
N VAL A 179 9.26 -6.60 5.74
CA VAL A 179 9.52 -8.00 6.11
C VAL A 179 9.51 -8.06 7.63
N ALA A 180 8.37 -8.49 8.16
CA ALA A 180 8.09 -8.52 9.59
C ALA A 180 7.39 -9.83 9.96
N HIS A 181 7.55 -10.25 11.22
CA HIS A 181 6.80 -11.37 11.78
C HIS A 181 5.30 -11.16 11.60
N THR A 182 4.59 -12.26 11.33
CA THR A 182 3.17 -12.28 10.99
C THR A 182 2.31 -11.53 12.02
N PRO A 183 2.51 -11.72 13.34
CA PRO A 183 1.71 -11.02 14.35
C PRO A 183 1.85 -9.49 14.29
N PHE A 184 3.04 -8.95 14.00
CA PHE A 184 3.23 -7.50 13.88
C PHE A 184 2.59 -6.94 12.62
N THR A 185 2.72 -7.63 11.49
CA THR A 185 2.06 -7.25 10.23
C THR A 185 0.55 -7.21 10.43
N PHE A 186 -0.01 -8.23 11.08
CA PHE A 186 -1.44 -8.29 11.39
C PHE A 186 -1.85 -7.18 12.36
N ARG A 187 -1.14 -6.99 13.48
CA ARG A 187 -1.45 -5.94 14.46
C ARG A 187 -1.49 -4.56 13.81
N LEU A 188 -0.54 -4.24 12.94
CA LEU A 188 -0.51 -2.94 12.27
C LEU A 188 -1.68 -2.75 11.30
N GLY A 189 -2.01 -3.79 10.51
CA GLY A 189 -3.19 -3.76 9.65
C GLY A 189 -4.49 -3.56 10.46
N HIS A 190 -4.63 -4.28 11.57
CA HIS A 190 -5.77 -4.12 12.49
C HIS A 190 -5.85 -2.70 13.09
N GLN A 191 -4.72 -2.08 13.44
CA GLN A 191 -4.67 -0.71 13.96
C GLN A 191 -5.14 0.35 12.95
N PHE A 192 -4.79 0.18 11.67
CA PHE A 192 -5.30 1.05 10.60
C PHE A 192 -6.79 0.84 10.33
N GLY A 193 -7.24 -0.42 10.43
CA GLY A 193 -8.61 -0.84 10.23
C GLY A 193 -9.15 -0.62 8.81
N GLN A 194 -10.42 -0.93 8.61
CA GLN A 194 -11.07 -0.94 7.29
C GLN A 194 -11.20 0.44 6.61
N THR A 195 -11.29 1.53 7.39
CA THR A 195 -11.58 2.86 6.86
C THR A 195 -10.35 3.53 6.24
N CYS A 196 -9.15 3.10 6.62
CA CYS A 196 -7.91 3.65 6.08
C CYS A 196 -7.50 2.93 4.79
N ARG A 197 -7.47 3.65 3.67
CA ARG A 197 -7.00 3.11 2.40
C ARG A 197 -5.47 3.09 2.37
N ILE A 198 -4.90 1.92 2.60
CA ILE A 198 -3.45 1.68 2.51
C ILE A 198 -3.11 1.09 1.14
N ARG A 199 -2.07 1.63 0.50
CA ARG A 199 -1.49 1.08 -0.73
C ARG A 199 -0.35 0.14 -0.37
N LEU A 200 -0.40 -1.09 -0.85
CA LEU A 200 0.51 -2.16 -0.47
C LEU A 200 1.60 -2.32 -1.54
N LEU A 201 2.86 -2.34 -1.12
CA LEU A 201 3.96 -2.76 -2.00
C LEU A 201 4.37 -4.18 -1.63
N HIS A 202 4.62 -4.96 -2.66
CA HIS A 202 5.03 -6.35 -2.59
C HIS A 202 6.41 -6.52 -3.20
N ARG A 203 7.20 -7.43 -2.63
CA ARG A 203 8.47 -7.86 -3.21
C ARG A 203 8.22 -9.12 -4.04
N PHE A 204 7.97 -8.90 -5.33
CA PHE A 204 7.80 -9.98 -6.30
C PHE A 204 9.11 -10.74 -6.47
N ARG A 205 9.04 -12.07 -6.44
CA ARG A 205 10.18 -12.99 -6.54
C ARG A 205 10.27 -13.59 -7.93
N VAL A 206 10.32 -12.73 -8.96
CA VAL A 206 10.54 -13.16 -10.35
C VAL A 206 11.89 -13.89 -10.49
N THR A 207 12.86 -13.48 -9.67
CA THR A 207 14.16 -14.13 -9.47
C THR A 207 14.44 -14.25 -7.97
N GLU A 208 15.31 -15.19 -7.57
CA GLU A 208 15.64 -15.41 -6.14
C GLU A 208 16.29 -14.20 -5.47
N ASP A 209 16.98 -13.37 -6.26
CA ASP A 209 17.69 -12.17 -5.82
C ASP A 209 16.82 -10.90 -5.83
N ALA A 210 15.57 -10.97 -6.30
CA ALA A 210 14.70 -9.80 -6.41
C ALA A 210 14.48 -9.14 -5.03
N GLN A 211 15.01 -7.92 -4.88
CA GLN A 211 14.88 -7.11 -3.65
C GLN A 211 13.90 -5.94 -3.79
N GLU A 212 13.41 -5.67 -5.00
CA GLU A 212 12.62 -4.49 -5.30
C GLU A 212 11.16 -4.64 -4.85
N PHE A 213 10.69 -3.65 -4.10
CA PHE A 213 9.27 -3.53 -3.75
C PHE A 213 8.52 -2.70 -4.79
N LYS A 214 7.44 -3.27 -5.32
CA LYS A 214 6.55 -2.66 -6.31
C LYS A 214 5.15 -2.56 -5.73
N GLU A 215 4.43 -1.50 -6.09
CA GLU A 215 3.01 -1.44 -5.76
C GLU A 215 2.26 -2.60 -6.43
N LEU A 216 1.32 -3.20 -5.70
CA LEU A 216 0.45 -4.22 -6.27
C LEU A 216 -0.38 -3.64 -7.44
N PRO A 217 -0.47 -4.34 -8.58
CA PRO A 217 -1.36 -3.96 -9.65
C PRO A 217 -2.82 -4.05 -9.19
N CYS A 218 -3.67 -3.18 -9.74
CA CYS A 218 -5.11 -3.22 -9.47
C CYS A 218 -5.79 -4.44 -10.09
N HIS A 219 -5.29 -4.95 -11.22
CA HIS A 219 -5.99 -5.96 -12.02
C HIS A 219 -5.23 -7.28 -12.07
N ASP A 220 -6.00 -8.35 -11.92
CA ASP A 220 -5.70 -9.73 -12.29
C ASP A 220 -7.06 -10.34 -12.67
N ASP A 221 -7.11 -11.08 -13.78
CA ASP A 221 -8.31 -11.77 -14.25
C ASP A 221 -8.68 -12.96 -13.35
N ASN A 222 -7.77 -13.38 -12.46
CA ASN A 222 -8.00 -14.45 -11.50
C ASN A 222 -8.85 -13.97 -10.31
N LYS A 223 -10.17 -14.09 -10.44
CA LYS A 223 -11.07 -14.16 -9.27
C LYS A 223 -10.70 -15.40 -8.44
N ALA A 224 -11.07 -15.40 -7.14
CA ALA A 224 -10.70 -16.50 -6.24
C ALA A 224 -10.98 -17.87 -6.83
N ALA A 225 -9.93 -18.58 -7.24
CA ALA A 225 -9.98 -20.01 -7.51
C ALA A 225 -10.29 -20.68 -6.17
N TRP A 226 -11.24 -21.61 -6.21
CA TRP A 226 -11.85 -22.26 -5.07
C TRP A 226 -10.79 -22.66 -4.05
N VAL A 227 -10.98 -22.19 -2.81
CA VAL A 227 -10.15 -22.55 -1.67
C VAL A 227 -10.59 -23.93 -1.20
N ASN A 228 -9.66 -24.86 -1.02
CA ASN A 228 -9.96 -26.06 -0.25
C ASN A 228 -10.19 -25.62 1.20
N CYS A 229 -11.45 -25.65 1.59
CA CYS A 229 -11.88 -25.19 2.88
C CYS A 229 -12.33 -26.38 3.73
N ILE A 230 -11.63 -26.62 4.84
CA ILE A 230 -12.12 -27.54 5.86
C ILE A 230 -12.91 -26.70 6.85
N GLN A 231 -14.22 -26.96 6.91
CA GLN A 231 -15.13 -26.30 7.84
C GLN A 231 -15.13 -27.02 9.21
N PRO A 232 -15.47 -26.31 10.30
CA PRO A 232 -15.50 -26.91 11.63
C PRO A 232 -16.47 -28.09 11.74
N ASP A 233 -16.08 -29.09 12.53
CA ASP A 233 -16.98 -30.16 12.97
C ASP A 233 -18.07 -29.59 13.89
N ASN A 234 -19.33 -29.92 13.60
CA ASN A 234 -20.51 -29.50 14.35
C ASN A 234 -20.60 -30.15 15.74
N ASN A 235 -19.90 -31.26 15.98
CA ASN A 235 -19.96 -31.98 17.24
C ASN A 235 -19.04 -31.41 18.34
N ARG A 236 -18.13 -30.49 18.00
CA ARG A 236 -17.24 -29.86 18.98
C ARG A 236 -18.01 -28.82 19.81
N GLN A 237 -17.84 -28.86 21.12
CA GLN A 237 -18.35 -27.86 22.05
C GLN A 237 -17.16 -27.00 22.54
N SER A 238 -16.76 -26.03 21.73
CA SER A 238 -15.70 -25.08 22.09
C SER A 238 -16.11 -23.66 21.70
N ASN A 239 -15.66 -22.68 22.49
CA ASN A 239 -15.79 -21.27 22.15
C ASN A 239 -14.50 -20.70 21.53
N GLU A 240 -13.59 -21.57 21.10
CA GLU A 240 -12.33 -21.21 20.46
C GLU A 240 -12.29 -21.71 19.01
N LEU A 241 -11.77 -20.88 18.12
CA LEU A 241 -11.65 -21.16 16.69
C LEU A 241 -10.18 -21.06 16.26
N LEU A 242 -9.62 -22.17 15.81
CA LEU A 242 -8.33 -22.22 15.13
C LEU A 242 -8.53 -22.01 13.63
N VAL A 243 -7.94 -20.95 13.10
CA VAL A 243 -7.94 -20.64 11.68
C VAL A 243 -6.54 -20.81 11.12
N ALA A 244 -6.40 -21.69 10.13
CA ALA A 244 -5.13 -21.95 9.45
C ALA A 244 -5.23 -21.49 7.98
N ILE A 245 -4.42 -20.50 7.59
CA ILE A 245 -4.40 -19.94 6.23
C ILE A 245 -3.05 -20.26 5.58
N ALA A 246 -3.06 -21.19 4.64
CA ALA A 246 -1.87 -21.71 3.95
C ALA A 246 -1.90 -21.34 2.46
N THR A 247 -1.33 -20.17 2.12
CA THR A 247 -1.25 -19.72 0.72
C THR A 247 0.18 -19.72 0.17
N THR A 248 1.19 -19.66 1.03
CA THR A 248 2.60 -19.66 0.60
C THR A 248 3.30 -20.97 0.95
N TYR A 249 3.14 -21.45 2.17
CA TYR A 249 3.60 -22.77 2.61
C TYR A 249 2.46 -23.56 3.25
N PRO A 250 2.46 -24.90 3.15
CA PRO A 250 1.51 -25.72 3.90
C PRO A 250 1.67 -25.48 5.39
N ILE A 251 0.55 -25.53 6.12
CA ILE A 251 0.54 -25.60 7.58
C ILE A 251 0.15 -27.03 7.94
N LYS A 252 1.09 -27.77 8.55
CA LYS A 252 0.84 -29.16 8.95
C LYS A 252 0.04 -29.19 10.24
N ASP A 253 -0.78 -30.21 10.41
CA ASP A 253 -1.60 -30.34 11.61
C ASP A 253 -0.72 -30.57 12.85
N GLU A 254 0.48 -31.16 12.68
CA GLU A 254 1.51 -31.26 13.71
C GLU A 254 1.99 -29.90 14.22
N ASP A 255 2.16 -28.91 13.33
CA ASP A 255 2.57 -27.56 13.70
C ASP A 255 1.49 -26.89 14.58
N LEU A 256 0.22 -27.20 14.31
CA LEU A 256 -0.94 -26.65 15.01
C LEU A 256 -1.15 -27.21 16.42
N ARG A 257 -0.56 -28.38 16.74
CA ARG A 257 -0.66 -28.98 18.07
C ARG A 257 -0.03 -28.14 19.17
N THR A 258 0.85 -27.18 18.84
CA THR A 258 1.37 -26.23 19.85
C THR A 258 0.37 -25.13 20.20
N ILE A 259 -0.71 -24.99 19.42
CA ILE A 259 -1.81 -24.05 19.66
C ILE A 259 -3.01 -24.79 20.25
N ASP A 260 -3.37 -25.95 19.69
CA ASP A 260 -4.50 -26.79 20.14
C ASP A 260 -4.03 -28.23 20.41
N PRO A 261 -3.36 -28.50 21.56
CA PRO A 261 -2.80 -29.81 21.86
C PRO A 261 -3.83 -30.94 21.93
N ASP A 262 -5.03 -30.62 22.41
CA ASP A 262 -6.09 -31.59 22.68
C ASP A 262 -7.10 -31.70 21.52
N ASN A 263 -6.87 -30.99 20.40
CA ASN A 263 -7.77 -30.89 19.25
C ASN A 263 -9.20 -30.47 19.63
N ALA A 264 -9.34 -29.59 20.62
CA ALA A 264 -10.62 -29.21 21.20
C ALA A 264 -11.27 -28.03 20.46
N MET A 265 -10.50 -27.19 19.75
CA MET A 265 -11.01 -25.98 19.11
C MET A 265 -11.83 -26.30 17.86
N HIS A 266 -12.72 -25.41 17.42
CA HIS A 266 -13.22 -25.47 16.05
C HIS A 266 -12.09 -25.18 15.07
N ILE A 267 -12.05 -25.85 13.91
CA ILE A 267 -10.98 -25.64 12.92
C ILE A 267 -11.58 -25.12 11.62
N TYR A 268 -11.03 -24.01 11.12
CA TYR A 268 -11.29 -23.46 9.81
C TYR A 268 -9.97 -23.38 9.02
N LYS A 269 -9.79 -24.29 8.05
CA LYS A 269 -8.54 -24.37 7.27
C LYS A 269 -8.79 -23.87 5.85
N VAL A 270 -7.92 -22.99 5.38
CA VAL A 270 -7.91 -22.39 4.05
C VAL A 270 -6.59 -22.76 3.41
N GLU A 271 -6.65 -23.58 2.36
CA GLU A 271 -5.47 -23.96 1.58
C GLU A 271 -5.72 -23.77 0.09
N ILE A 272 -4.68 -23.37 -0.63
CA ILE A 272 -4.70 -23.26 -2.09
C ILE A 272 -3.88 -24.38 -2.73
N ASP A 273 -4.32 -24.83 -3.90
CA ASP A 273 -3.66 -25.93 -4.62
C ASP A 273 -2.25 -25.55 -5.07
N ARG A 274 -2.09 -24.36 -5.66
CA ARG A 274 -0.81 -23.87 -6.15
C ARG A 274 -0.20 -22.86 -5.18
N LYS A 275 0.71 -23.36 -4.35
CA LYS A 275 1.50 -22.56 -3.41
C LYS A 275 2.59 -21.82 -4.18
N ASP A 276 2.57 -20.49 -4.10
CA ASP A 276 3.53 -19.60 -4.76
C ASP A 276 3.75 -18.37 -3.86
N TYR A 277 4.99 -17.89 -3.77
CA TYR A 277 5.33 -16.66 -3.06
C TYR A 277 4.56 -15.46 -3.59
N ASP A 278 4.29 -15.46 -4.89
CA ASP A 278 3.60 -14.38 -5.59
C ASP A 278 2.15 -14.74 -5.93
N PHE A 279 1.57 -15.72 -5.21
CA PHE A 279 0.16 -16.07 -5.37
C PHE A 279 -0.75 -14.85 -5.26
N PHE A 280 -0.50 -13.98 -4.27
CA PHE A 280 -1.19 -12.71 -4.11
C PHE A 280 -0.52 -11.60 -4.92
N SER A 281 -0.69 -11.68 -6.23
CA SER A 281 -0.07 -10.79 -7.22
C SER A 281 -0.80 -9.47 -7.47
N SER A 282 -2.02 -9.28 -6.95
CA SER A 282 -2.85 -8.08 -7.21
C SER A 282 -3.76 -7.72 -6.04
N TYR A 283 -4.24 -6.47 -6.02
CA TYR A 283 -5.25 -6.01 -5.05
C TYR A 283 -6.56 -6.79 -5.15
N ASN A 284 -7.04 -7.05 -6.37
CA ASN A 284 -8.30 -7.76 -6.58
C ASN A 284 -8.25 -9.16 -5.96
N LYS A 285 -7.13 -9.87 -6.14
CA LYS A 285 -6.94 -11.20 -5.57
C LYS A 285 -6.87 -11.14 -4.04
N ILE A 286 -6.05 -10.25 -3.48
CA ILE A 286 -5.97 -10.07 -2.02
C ILE A 286 -7.36 -9.78 -1.43
N ARG A 287 -8.09 -8.81 -2.00
CA ARG A 287 -9.42 -8.43 -1.56
C ARG A 287 -10.39 -9.61 -1.62
N SER A 288 -10.45 -10.29 -2.77
CA SER A 288 -11.39 -11.39 -2.98
C SER A 288 -11.20 -12.53 -1.97
N TYR A 289 -9.97 -12.89 -1.62
CA TYR A 289 -9.71 -13.95 -0.63
C TYR A 289 -9.91 -13.45 0.80
N ALA A 290 -9.37 -12.29 1.14
CA ALA A 290 -9.45 -11.77 2.50
C ALA A 290 -10.89 -11.44 2.92
N ASP A 291 -11.67 -10.83 2.04
CA ASP A 291 -13.07 -10.48 2.32
C ASP A 291 -13.90 -11.76 2.54
N ARG A 292 -13.68 -12.81 1.71
CA ARG A 292 -14.35 -14.11 1.88
C ARG A 292 -13.97 -14.79 3.18
N ILE A 293 -12.67 -14.88 3.47
CA ILE A 293 -12.16 -15.52 4.70
C ILE A 293 -12.67 -14.79 5.95
N ALA A 294 -12.65 -13.45 5.94
CA ALA A 294 -13.17 -12.64 7.03
C ALA A 294 -14.68 -12.91 7.23
N GLU A 295 -15.46 -12.96 6.14
CA GLU A 295 -16.87 -13.29 6.19
C GLU A 295 -17.15 -14.68 6.76
N ASP A 296 -16.44 -15.70 6.29
CA ASP A 296 -16.59 -17.08 6.76
C ASP A 296 -16.28 -17.18 8.27
N ILE A 297 -15.19 -16.55 8.72
CA ILE A 297 -14.84 -16.47 10.15
C ILE A 297 -15.96 -15.76 10.93
N ARG A 298 -16.51 -14.67 10.42
CA ARG A 298 -17.59 -13.91 11.08
C ARG A 298 -18.85 -14.75 11.26
N LEU A 299 -19.22 -15.55 10.25
CA LEU A 299 -20.34 -16.47 10.33
C LEU A 299 -20.10 -17.54 11.39
N LEU A 300 -18.92 -18.16 11.41
CA LEU A 300 -18.53 -19.16 12.41
C LEU A 300 -18.53 -18.59 13.83
N VAL A 301 -18.02 -17.36 14.02
CA VAL A 301 -18.03 -16.67 15.30
C VAL A 301 -19.45 -16.56 15.86
N LYS A 302 -20.39 -16.15 15.01
CA LYS A 302 -21.79 -15.99 15.39
C LYS A 302 -22.48 -17.33 15.65
N GLU A 303 -22.28 -18.31 14.78
CA GLU A 303 -22.96 -19.61 14.85
C GLU A 303 -22.48 -20.45 16.05
N LYS A 304 -21.17 -20.47 16.31
CA LYS A 304 -20.56 -21.31 17.36
C LYS A 304 -20.32 -20.57 18.67
N GLY A 305 -20.65 -19.27 18.75
CA GLY A 305 -20.43 -18.47 19.97
C GLY A 305 -18.95 -18.31 20.33
N ILE A 306 -18.10 -18.16 19.32
CA ILE A 306 -16.64 -18.06 19.49
C ILE A 306 -16.27 -16.79 20.27
N ARG A 307 -15.36 -16.94 21.23
CA ARG A 307 -14.79 -15.88 22.07
C ARG A 307 -13.31 -15.62 21.80
N THR A 308 -12.61 -16.59 21.21
CA THR A 308 -11.19 -16.43 20.86
C THR A 308 -10.92 -17.05 19.49
N ILE A 309 -10.25 -16.29 18.63
CA ILE A 309 -9.78 -16.74 17.32
C ILE A 309 -8.26 -16.89 17.39
N HIS A 310 -7.76 -18.07 17.09
CA HIS A 310 -6.34 -18.40 16.98
C HIS A 310 -5.95 -18.42 15.51
N LEU A 311 -5.09 -17.50 15.07
CA LEU A 311 -4.68 -17.34 13.67
C LEU A 311 -3.27 -17.89 13.44
N ALA A 312 -3.20 -18.92 12.60
CA ALA A 312 -1.98 -19.48 12.03
C ALA A 312 -1.92 -19.12 10.53
N ILE A 313 -1.05 -18.17 10.14
CA ILE A 313 -1.02 -17.62 8.78
C ILE A 313 0.33 -17.85 8.13
N SER A 314 0.31 -18.52 6.98
CA SER A 314 1.42 -18.69 6.04
C SER A 314 1.05 -18.02 4.71
N SER A 315 1.30 -16.72 4.62
CA SER A 315 0.89 -15.88 3.49
C SER A 315 1.82 -14.68 3.26
N SER A 316 1.54 -13.90 2.21
CA SER A 316 2.28 -12.68 1.89
C SER A 316 1.95 -11.55 2.86
N VAL A 317 2.91 -10.66 3.08
CA VAL A 317 2.75 -9.47 3.94
C VAL A 317 1.56 -8.59 3.52
N PRO A 318 1.34 -8.30 2.21
CA PRO A 318 0.16 -7.55 1.77
C PRO A 318 -1.17 -8.22 2.13
N PHE A 319 -1.29 -9.53 1.95
CA PHE A 319 -2.51 -10.25 2.29
C PHE A 319 -2.78 -10.22 3.79
N THR A 320 -1.77 -10.56 4.61
CA THR A 320 -1.90 -10.56 6.08
C THR A 320 -2.30 -9.19 6.61
N PHE A 321 -1.71 -8.12 6.08
CA PHE A 321 -2.05 -6.76 6.46
C PHE A 321 -3.50 -6.42 6.11
N TYR A 322 -3.92 -6.70 4.88
CA TYR A 322 -5.27 -6.38 4.43
C TYR A 322 -6.34 -7.21 5.15
N LEU A 323 -6.10 -8.51 5.38
CA LEU A 323 -6.98 -9.36 6.19
C LEU A 323 -7.18 -8.77 7.59
N ALA A 324 -6.11 -8.30 8.22
CA ALA A 324 -6.19 -7.67 9.53
C ALA A 324 -7.01 -6.38 9.53
N GLN A 325 -6.94 -5.59 8.45
CA GLN A 325 -7.85 -4.44 8.27
C GLN A 325 -9.31 -4.91 8.27
N GLN A 326 -9.64 -5.98 7.54
CA GLN A 326 -11.00 -6.52 7.50
C GLN A 326 -11.47 -7.08 8.85
N MET A 327 -10.54 -7.60 9.67
CA MET A 327 -10.85 -8.16 10.99
C MET A 327 -10.80 -7.13 12.13
N SER A 328 -10.71 -5.83 11.84
CA SER A 328 -10.58 -4.78 12.87
C SER A 328 -11.90 -4.32 13.52
N THR A 329 -13.02 -4.97 13.21
CA THR A 329 -14.35 -4.54 13.67
C THR A 329 -14.71 -5.17 15.01
N GLN A 330 -15.73 -4.63 15.68
CA GLN A 330 -16.26 -5.20 16.92
C GLN A 330 -16.96 -6.56 16.72
N GLN A 331 -17.14 -7.01 15.48
CA GLN A 331 -17.78 -8.30 15.17
C GLN A 331 -16.87 -9.50 15.45
N TYR A 332 -15.55 -9.28 15.52
CA TYR A 332 -14.60 -10.31 15.91
C TYR A 332 -14.32 -10.20 17.41
N PRO A 333 -14.15 -11.32 18.13
CA PRO A 333 -13.86 -11.34 19.56
C PRO A 333 -12.34 -11.16 19.81
N SER A 334 -11.72 -11.84 20.79
CA SER A 334 -10.25 -11.81 20.88
C SER A 334 -9.62 -12.52 19.68
N ILE A 335 -8.49 -11.99 19.19
CA ILE A 335 -7.73 -12.55 18.07
C ILE A 335 -6.28 -12.69 18.50
N ILE A 336 -5.78 -13.91 18.54
CA ILE A 336 -4.38 -14.23 18.82
C ILE A 336 -3.73 -14.66 17.51
N VAL A 337 -2.70 -13.94 17.07
CA VAL A 337 -1.94 -14.28 15.85
C VAL A 337 -0.62 -14.88 16.25
N TYR A 338 -0.33 -16.07 15.73
CA TYR A 338 0.87 -16.83 16.08
C TYR A 338 1.99 -16.62 15.07
N GLN A 339 3.22 -16.57 15.58
CA GLN A 339 4.43 -16.60 14.78
C GLN A 339 4.91 -18.04 14.63
N TYR A 340 5.09 -18.46 13.38
CA TYR A 340 5.74 -19.72 13.05
C TYR A 340 7.25 -19.57 13.14
N GLU A 341 7.88 -20.54 13.79
CA GLU A 341 9.31 -20.81 13.71
C GLU A 341 9.49 -22.22 13.15
N PRO A 342 10.66 -22.59 12.61
CA PRO A 342 10.83 -23.89 11.96
C PRO A 342 10.32 -25.05 12.84
N GLY A 343 9.26 -25.70 12.37
CA GLY A 343 8.62 -26.86 13.00
C GLY A 343 7.56 -26.57 14.08
N ARG A 344 7.26 -25.32 14.44
CA ARG A 344 6.22 -25.01 15.46
C ARG A 344 5.83 -23.54 15.55
N TYR A 345 4.64 -23.27 16.08
CA TYR A 345 4.28 -21.94 16.60
C TYR A 345 4.79 -21.79 18.05
N THR A 346 5.56 -20.73 18.32
CA THR A 346 6.28 -20.54 19.59
C THR A 346 5.72 -19.40 20.45
N TRP A 347 5.15 -18.38 19.81
CA TRP A 347 4.54 -17.23 20.47
C TRP A 347 3.46 -16.62 19.59
N GLY A 348 2.60 -15.81 20.20
CA GLY A 348 1.59 -15.04 19.50
C GLY A 348 1.33 -13.69 20.16
N ILE A 349 0.53 -12.87 19.49
CA ILE A 349 0.07 -11.58 20.00
C ILE A 349 -1.45 -11.57 20.04
N ASP A 350 -2.03 -11.29 21.20
CA ASP A 350 -3.41 -10.82 21.28
C ASP A 350 -3.47 -9.41 20.67
N ILE A 351 -4.12 -9.33 19.52
CA ILE A 351 -4.15 -8.13 18.68
C ILE A 351 -4.94 -6.99 19.34
N ARG A 352 -5.86 -7.31 20.26
CA ARG A 352 -6.75 -6.33 20.90
C ARG A 352 -6.28 -5.95 22.30
N GLU A 353 -5.40 -6.73 22.90
CA GLU A 353 -4.80 -6.37 24.18
C GLU A 353 -3.91 -5.12 24.06
N THR A 354 -4.17 -4.18 24.96
CA THR A 354 -3.52 -2.86 25.05
C THR A 354 -2.34 -2.88 26.01
N ASP A 355 -2.38 -3.74 27.03
CA ASP A 355 -1.23 -4.00 27.89
C ASP A 355 -0.22 -4.87 27.15
N HIS A 356 0.90 -4.27 26.73
CA HIS A 356 1.93 -4.94 25.94
C HIS A 356 2.46 -6.22 26.63
N THR A 357 2.42 -6.31 27.96
CA THR A 357 2.91 -7.47 28.71
C THR A 357 1.94 -8.65 28.65
N LYS A 358 0.63 -8.35 28.63
CA LYS A 358 -0.47 -9.33 28.51
C LYS A 358 -0.73 -9.73 27.07
N ALA A 359 -0.41 -8.84 26.12
CA ALA A 359 -0.59 -9.10 24.70
C ALA A 359 0.28 -10.26 24.19
N VAL A 360 1.39 -10.58 24.85
CA VAL A 360 2.28 -11.67 24.42
C VAL A 360 1.81 -13.01 24.97
N ILE A 361 1.46 -13.92 24.05
CA ILE A 361 1.08 -15.30 24.32
C ILE A 361 2.27 -16.21 24.02
N ARG A 362 2.56 -17.17 24.91
CA ARG A 362 3.57 -18.21 24.69
C ARG A 362 2.89 -19.55 24.44
N CYS A 363 3.36 -20.26 23.43
CA CYS A 363 3.00 -21.66 23.25
C CYS A 363 3.93 -22.48 24.14
N GLU A 364 3.39 -23.14 25.15
CA GLU A 364 4.16 -24.08 25.95
C GLU A 364 4.36 -25.36 25.16
N VAL A 365 5.60 -25.84 25.10
CA VAL A 365 5.89 -27.19 24.64
C VAL A 365 5.71 -28.08 25.86
N LYS A 366 4.68 -28.93 25.88
CA LYS A 366 4.64 -30.02 26.85
C LYS A 366 5.81 -30.95 26.50
N GLU A 367 6.92 -30.84 27.23
CA GLU A 367 8.00 -31.82 27.15
C GLU A 367 7.49 -33.15 27.72
N GLY A 368 7.39 -34.17 26.86
CA GLY A 368 7.14 -35.56 27.26
C GLY A 368 5.73 -36.08 26.99
N VAL A 369 5.59 -36.79 25.85
CA VAL A 369 4.95 -38.13 25.78
C VAL A 369 5.83 -39.01 24.90
#